data_AF-A0A7S0W9A7-F1
#
_entry.id   AF-A0A7S0W9A7-F1
#
_cell.length_a   1.000
_cell.length_b   1.000
_cell.length_c   1.000
_cell.angle_alpha   90.00
_cell.angle_beta   90.00
_cell.angle_gamma   90.00
#
_symmetry.space_group_name_H-M   'P 1'
#
loop_
_entity.id
_entity.type
_entity.pdbx_description
1 polymer ?
#
loop_
_entity_poly.entity_id
_entity_poly.type
_entity_poly.pdbx_seq_one_letter_code
_entity_poly.pdbx_strand_id
1 'polypeptide(L)'
;DRRLPMANVGRGIFIAQAVVPKSSIPFEYKYVIVDKEGKVACKEKDARKATSKDSSFVVRDEAFNYPNPQYKTSGVAIPVASIKTRDSTGIGEFLDMKKVVDWCVLTGIQLVQILPINDSGEDPSPYSAASSFALHPSYLRPSAVCQYYADKFGLDMSGQTG
;
A
#
# COMPACT_ATOMS: atom_id res chain seq x y z
N ASP A 1 4.74 -35.30 6.85
CA ASP A 1 4.37 -33.91 7.19
C ASP A 1 3.38 -33.84 8.34
N ARG A 2 3.88 -33.69 9.57
CA ARG A 2 3.03 -33.46 10.74
C ARG A 2 2.71 -31.97 10.83
N ARG A 3 1.42 -31.60 10.80
CA ARG A 3 0.97 -30.22 11.01
C ARG A 3 0.45 -30.08 12.43
N LEU A 4 0.73 -28.95 13.07
CA LEU A 4 0.21 -28.59 14.38
C LEU A 4 -0.74 -27.39 14.19
N PRO A 5 -2.04 -27.53 14.50
CA PRO A 5 -2.95 -26.39 14.43
C PRO A 5 -2.57 -25.35 15.50
N MET A 6 -2.67 -24.08 15.14
CA MET A 6 -2.45 -22.96 16.05
C MET A 6 -3.80 -22.35 16.45
N ALA A 7 -3.94 -22.00 17.73
CA ALA A 7 -5.11 -21.30 18.24
C ALA A 7 -4.95 -19.80 17.99
N ASN A 8 -5.97 -19.17 17.40
CA ASN A 8 -6.06 -17.72 17.29
C ASN A 8 -6.48 -17.14 18.65
N VAL A 9 -5.62 -16.32 19.26
CA VAL A 9 -5.90 -15.66 20.55
C VAL A 9 -6.29 -14.19 20.39
N GLY A 10 -6.58 -13.76 19.16
CA GLY A 10 -6.99 -12.39 18.82
C GLY A 10 -5.84 -11.50 18.36
N ARG A 11 -6.18 -10.35 17.76
CA ARG A 11 -5.21 -9.33 17.29
C ARG A 11 -4.10 -9.87 16.37
N GLY A 12 -4.41 -10.92 15.59
CA GLY A 12 -3.45 -11.56 14.69
C GLY A 12 -2.41 -12.45 15.39
N ILE A 13 -2.59 -12.78 16.67
CA ILE A 13 -1.68 -13.64 17.43
C ILE A 13 -2.18 -15.09 17.36
N PHE A 14 -1.26 -15.99 17.01
CA PHE A 14 -1.52 -17.43 16.96
C PHE A 14 -0.51 -18.16 17.85
N ILE A 15 -0.98 -19.15 18.61
CA ILE A 15 -0.15 -19.91 19.56
C ILE A 15 -0.36 -21.41 19.34
N ALA A 16 0.72 -22.18 19.43
CA ALA A 16 0.64 -23.62 19.57
C ALA A 16 1.71 -24.11 20.55
N GLN A 17 1.43 -25.25 21.18
CA GLN A 17 2.35 -25.91 22.10
C GLN A 17 2.64 -27.31 21.58
N ALA A 18 3.91 -27.70 21.61
CA ALA A 18 4.36 -29.02 21.19
C ALA A 18 5.38 -29.57 22.19
N VAL A 19 5.33 -30.89 22.41
CA VAL A 19 6.39 -31.62 23.09
C VAL A 19 7.28 -32.24 22.01
N VAL A 20 8.56 -31.91 22.05
CA VAL A 20 9.56 -32.40 21.09
C VAL A 20 10.65 -33.21 21.83
N PRO A 21 11.12 -34.35 21.28
CA PRO A 21 12.25 -35.07 21.85
C PRO A 21 13.51 -34.20 21.88
N LYS A 22 14.31 -34.26 22.96
CA LYS A 22 15.58 -33.52 23.05
C LYS A 22 16.53 -33.84 21.89
N SER A 23 16.50 -35.06 21.38
CA SER A 23 17.29 -35.50 20.20
C SER A 23 16.90 -34.85 18.88
N SER A 24 15.71 -34.24 18.81
CA SER A 24 15.22 -33.53 17.62
C SER A 24 15.59 -32.04 17.61
N ILE A 25 16.26 -31.54 18.64
CA ILE A 25 16.74 -30.15 18.69
C ILE A 25 18.17 -30.09 18.14
N PRO A 26 18.46 -29.23 17.14
CA PRO A 26 17.56 -28.26 16.52
C PRO A 26 16.62 -28.88 15.48
N PHE A 27 15.43 -28.31 15.33
CA PHE A 27 14.48 -28.69 14.29
C PHE A 27 14.11 -27.51 13.39
N GLU A 28 13.63 -27.84 12.21
CA GLU A 28 13.07 -26.89 11.27
C GLU A 28 11.55 -26.93 11.26
N TYR A 29 10.94 -25.77 11.07
CA TYR A 29 9.49 -25.62 10.96
C TYR A 29 9.14 -24.48 10.00
N LYS A 30 7.89 -24.39 9.61
CA LYS A 30 7.36 -23.28 8.80
C LYS A 30 5.88 -23.14 9.03
N TYR A 31 5.39 -21.92 8.88
CA TYR A 31 3.97 -21.66 8.94
C TYR A 31 3.29 -21.99 7.60
N VAL A 32 2.07 -22.51 7.72
CA VAL A 32 1.17 -22.76 6.60
C VAL A 32 -0.18 -22.14 6.93
N ILE A 33 -0.73 -21.40 5.99
CA ILE A 33 -2.09 -20.88 6.04
C ILE A 33 -2.96 -21.90 5.31
N VAL A 34 -3.96 -22.41 6.01
CA VAL A 34 -4.95 -23.33 5.46
C VAL A 34 -6.28 -22.61 5.28
N ASP A 35 -7.02 -22.97 4.24
CA ASP A 35 -8.38 -22.50 4.04
C ASP A 35 -9.38 -23.25 4.95
N LYS A 36 -10.67 -22.92 4.82
CA LYS A 36 -11.75 -23.53 5.60
C LYS A 36 -11.93 -25.03 5.33
N GLU A 37 -11.42 -25.52 4.19
CA GLU A 37 -11.49 -26.91 3.76
C GLU A 37 -10.24 -27.70 4.17
N GLY A 38 -9.26 -27.05 4.82
CA GLY A 38 -8.01 -27.64 5.28
C GLY A 38 -6.93 -27.74 4.19
N LYS A 39 -7.17 -27.18 3.01
CA LYS A 39 -6.19 -27.12 1.92
C LYS A 39 -5.22 -25.96 2.17
N VAL A 40 -3.96 -26.17 1.78
CA VAL A 40 -2.90 -25.16 1.97
C VAL A 40 -3.12 -24.01 0.98
N ALA A 41 -3.46 -22.85 1.50
CA ALA A 41 -3.62 -21.61 0.73
C ALA A 41 -2.28 -20.92 0.52
N CYS A 42 -1.42 -20.90 1.54
CA CYS A 42 -0.10 -20.29 1.49
C CYS A 42 0.88 -21.01 2.43
N LYS A 43 2.16 -20.99 2.09
CA LYS A 43 3.24 -21.61 2.86
C LYS A 43 4.44 -20.69 2.84
N GLU A 44 5.14 -20.59 3.96
CA GLU A 44 6.35 -19.77 3.99
C GLU A 44 7.37 -20.22 2.97
N LYS A 45 8.12 -19.24 2.43
CA LYS A 45 9.16 -19.45 1.44
C LYS A 45 10.27 -20.36 1.96
N ASP A 46 10.80 -20.00 3.13
CA ASP A 46 11.95 -20.67 3.76
C ASP A 46 11.54 -21.30 5.10
N ALA A 47 12.21 -22.39 5.48
CA ALA A 47 12.03 -22.98 6.79
C ALA A 47 12.76 -22.16 7.86
N ARG A 48 12.14 -22.04 9.02
CA ARG A 48 12.71 -21.45 10.24
C ARG A 48 13.40 -22.54 11.03
N LYS A 49 14.41 -22.17 11.82
CA LYS A 49 15.15 -23.09 12.69
C LYS A 49 14.90 -22.74 14.16
N ALA A 50 14.47 -23.72 14.94
CA ALA A 50 14.34 -23.62 16.39
C ALA A 50 15.51 -24.34 17.07
N THR A 51 16.16 -23.64 18.00
CA THR A 51 17.29 -24.15 18.79
C THR A 51 17.07 -23.81 20.26
N SER A 52 17.32 -24.76 21.16
CA SER A 52 17.32 -24.49 22.61
C SER A 52 18.23 -25.46 23.35
N LYS A 53 18.78 -25.03 24.48
CA LYS A 53 19.50 -25.91 25.43
C LYS A 53 18.60 -26.32 26.61
N ASP A 54 17.47 -25.64 26.78
CA ASP A 54 16.56 -25.79 27.91
C ASP A 54 15.49 -26.85 27.63
N SER A 55 14.92 -27.40 28.70
CA SER A 55 13.81 -28.36 28.63
C SER A 55 12.49 -27.74 28.16
N SER A 56 12.35 -26.42 28.30
CA SER A 56 11.20 -25.64 27.84
C SER A 56 11.67 -24.31 27.27
N PHE A 57 11.16 -23.93 26.10
CA PHE A 57 11.48 -22.66 25.47
C PHE A 57 10.30 -22.16 24.63
N VAL A 58 10.27 -20.85 24.37
CA VAL A 58 9.26 -20.20 23.53
C VAL A 58 9.94 -19.65 22.29
N VAL A 59 9.36 -19.94 21.12
CA VAL A 59 9.74 -19.31 19.86
C VAL A 59 8.66 -18.29 19.51
N ARG A 60 9.06 -17.04 19.30
CA ARG A 60 8.18 -15.95 18.90
C ARG A 60 8.61 -15.45 17.53
N ASP A 61 7.69 -15.50 16.59
CA ASP A 61 7.86 -14.98 15.23
C ASP A 61 6.82 -13.88 14.98
N GLU A 62 7.26 -12.76 14.42
CA GLU A 62 6.40 -11.58 14.25
C GLU A 62 5.71 -11.55 12.88
N ALA A 63 6.46 -11.79 11.81
CA ALA A 63 5.96 -11.69 10.44
C ALA A 63 6.03 -13.03 9.72
N PHE A 64 4.96 -13.40 9.02
CA PHE A 64 4.92 -14.55 8.12
C PHE A 64 5.83 -14.29 6.90
N ASN A 65 6.71 -15.23 6.58
CA ASN A 65 7.62 -15.12 5.43
C ASN A 65 6.89 -15.50 4.13
N TYR A 66 6.08 -14.57 3.61
CA TYR A 66 5.33 -14.77 2.38
C TYR A 66 6.27 -15.10 1.21
N PRO A 67 5.92 -16.08 0.35
CA PRO A 67 6.64 -16.38 -0.89
C PRO A 67 6.31 -15.33 -1.96
N ASN A 68 6.47 -14.05 -1.63
CA ASN A 68 6.21 -12.96 -2.56
C ASN A 68 7.26 -13.02 -3.67
N PRO A 69 6.84 -12.98 -4.95
CA PRO A 69 7.79 -12.85 -6.04
C PRO A 69 8.59 -11.55 -5.85
N GLN A 70 9.90 -11.60 -6.10
CA GLN A 70 10.68 -10.37 -6.21
C GLN A 70 10.20 -9.61 -7.45
N TYR A 71 9.32 -8.63 -7.23
CA TYR A 71 8.83 -7.76 -8.29
C TYR A 71 9.91 -6.72 -8.62
N LYS A 72 10.61 -6.92 -9.74
CA LYS A 72 11.59 -5.95 -10.25
C LYS A 72 10.88 -5.00 -11.20
N THR A 73 10.68 -3.77 -10.75
CA THR A 73 10.06 -2.70 -11.55
C THR A 73 10.85 -1.41 -11.42
N SER A 74 10.69 -0.53 -12.40
CA SER A 74 11.02 0.88 -12.28
C SER A 74 9.81 1.68 -11.81
N GLY A 75 10.05 2.75 -11.06
CA GLY A 75 9.04 3.63 -10.52
C GLY A 75 9.46 5.10 -10.62
N VAL A 76 8.49 6.00 -10.56
CA VAL A 76 8.72 7.45 -10.50
C VAL A 76 8.08 8.02 -9.22
N ALA A 77 8.80 8.90 -8.53
CA ALA A 77 8.25 9.71 -7.45
C ALA A 77 8.06 11.14 -7.96
N ILE A 78 6.83 11.66 -7.91
CA ILE A 78 6.50 12.96 -8.50
C ILE A 78 5.54 13.76 -7.61
N PRO A 79 5.86 15.03 -7.28
CA PRO A 79 4.89 15.95 -6.69
C PRO A 79 3.94 16.49 -7.75
N VAL A 80 2.63 16.49 -7.46
CA VAL A 80 1.61 17.07 -8.36
C VAL A 80 1.95 18.51 -8.71
N ALA A 81 2.45 19.28 -7.74
CA ALA A 81 2.87 20.67 -7.90
C ALA A 81 3.95 20.91 -9.01
N SER A 82 4.69 19.86 -9.38
CA SER A 82 5.75 19.94 -10.38
C SER A 82 5.28 19.61 -11.79
N ILE A 83 4.07 19.06 -11.96
CA ILE A 83 3.57 18.64 -13.25
C ILE A 83 3.08 19.87 -14.01
N LYS A 84 3.69 20.16 -15.16
CA LYS A 84 3.30 21.30 -16.00
C LYS A 84 2.73 20.77 -17.28
N THR A 85 1.49 21.12 -17.58
CA THR A 85 0.85 20.75 -18.85
C THR A 85 0.18 21.96 -19.45
N ARG A 86 -0.06 21.93 -20.77
CA ARG A 86 -0.70 23.04 -21.48
C ARG A 86 -2.14 23.32 -21.05
N ASP A 87 -2.77 22.36 -20.37
CA ASP A 87 -4.16 22.47 -19.95
C ASP A 87 -4.30 22.96 -18.50
N SER A 88 -3.19 23.08 -17.75
CA SER A 88 -3.21 23.51 -16.35
C SER A 88 -2.80 24.96 -16.17
N THR A 89 -3.20 25.51 -15.02
CA THR A 89 -2.90 26.88 -14.58
C THR A 89 -1.43 27.10 -14.18
N GLY A 90 -0.56 26.14 -14.45
CA GLY A 90 0.88 26.26 -14.25
C GLY A 90 1.35 25.91 -12.84
N ILE A 91 0.50 25.48 -11.92
CA ILE A 91 0.92 24.96 -10.59
C ILE A 91 0.85 23.44 -10.46
N GLY A 92 0.39 22.75 -11.51
CA GLY A 92 0.13 21.31 -11.51
C GLY A 92 -1.18 20.96 -10.83
N GLU A 93 -1.98 20.12 -11.49
CA GLU A 93 -3.34 19.81 -11.10
C GLU A 93 -3.60 18.29 -11.14
N PHE A 94 -4.59 17.79 -10.42
CA PHE A 94 -4.91 16.35 -10.37
C PHE A 94 -5.15 15.75 -11.75
N LEU A 95 -5.76 16.50 -12.67
CA LEU A 95 -5.99 16.03 -14.03
C LEU A 95 -4.71 15.91 -14.87
N ASP A 96 -3.62 16.57 -14.47
CA ASP A 96 -2.32 16.40 -15.12
C ASP A 96 -1.72 15.01 -14.85
N MET A 97 -2.13 14.33 -13.78
CA MET A 97 -1.71 12.96 -13.49
C MET A 97 -2.07 11.98 -14.61
N LYS A 98 -3.12 12.26 -15.40
CA LYS A 98 -3.47 11.43 -16.56
C LYS A 98 -2.30 11.37 -17.55
N LYS A 99 -1.68 12.50 -17.86
CA LYS A 99 -0.51 12.57 -18.75
C LYS A 99 0.72 11.89 -18.16
N VAL A 100 0.88 11.93 -16.83
CA VAL A 100 1.94 11.17 -16.15
C VAL A 100 1.72 9.67 -16.30
N VAL A 101 0.48 9.19 -16.16
CA VAL A 101 0.14 7.77 -16.37
C VAL A 101 0.37 7.37 -17.82
N ASP A 102 -0.07 8.18 -18.79
CA ASP A 102 0.19 7.93 -20.21
C ASP A 102 1.70 7.81 -20.49
N TRP A 103 2.50 8.71 -19.91
CA TRP A 103 3.96 8.64 -19.99
C TRP A 103 4.54 7.39 -19.32
N CYS A 104 4.01 6.97 -18.17
CA CYS A 104 4.45 5.75 -17.50
C CYS A 104 4.17 4.50 -18.35
N VAL A 105 2.99 4.44 -18.98
CA VAL A 105 2.63 3.36 -19.91
C VAL A 105 3.60 3.32 -21.10
N LEU A 106 3.90 4.48 -21.70
CA LEU A 106 4.82 4.57 -22.84
C LEU A 106 6.27 4.18 -22.49
N THR A 107 6.69 4.41 -21.26
CA THR A 107 8.08 4.17 -20.80
C THR A 107 8.27 2.85 -20.06
N GLY A 108 7.19 2.11 -19.79
CA GLY A 108 7.24 0.88 -19.01
C GLY A 108 7.44 1.08 -17.51
N ILE A 109 7.24 2.30 -17.00
CA ILE A 109 7.22 2.58 -15.55
C ILE A 109 5.93 1.98 -14.97
N GLN A 110 6.06 1.14 -13.95
CA GLN A 110 4.91 0.39 -13.40
C GLN A 110 4.51 0.83 -11.98
N LEU A 111 5.20 1.83 -11.43
CA LEU A 111 4.89 2.41 -10.11
C LEU A 111 4.97 3.93 -10.16
N VAL A 112 3.91 4.60 -9.70
CA VAL A 112 3.88 6.05 -9.51
C VAL A 112 3.69 6.33 -8.02
N GLN A 113 4.70 6.90 -7.39
CA GLN A 113 4.60 7.45 -6.04
C GLN A 113 4.24 8.93 -6.15
N ILE A 114 3.03 9.26 -5.73
CA ILE A 114 2.57 10.63 -5.63
C ILE A 114 3.11 11.20 -4.31
N LEU A 115 3.87 12.29 -4.36
CA LEU A 115 4.26 13.03 -3.15
C LEU A 115 3.02 13.72 -2.54
N PRO A 116 3.05 14.19 -1.28
CA PRO A 116 1.83 14.58 -0.56
C PRO A 116 0.89 15.49 -1.36
N ILE A 117 -0.38 15.10 -1.39
CA ILE A 117 -1.48 15.79 -2.10
C ILE A 117 -2.60 16.21 -1.15
N ASN A 118 -2.42 15.96 0.14
CA ASN A 118 -3.43 16.20 1.15
C ASN A 118 -3.45 17.67 1.54
N ASP A 119 -4.62 18.15 1.96
CA ASP A 119 -4.80 19.49 2.46
C ASP A 119 -3.90 19.75 3.67
N SER A 120 -3.09 20.81 3.61
CA SER A 120 -2.20 21.25 4.70
C SER A 120 -2.75 22.45 5.47
N GLY A 121 -3.95 22.92 5.13
CA GLY A 121 -4.55 24.10 5.75
C GLY A 121 -3.68 25.35 5.53
N GLU A 122 -3.27 25.98 6.62
CA GLU A 122 -2.42 27.19 6.58
C GLU A 122 -0.91 26.87 6.59
N ASP A 123 -0.52 25.59 6.76
CA ASP A 123 0.89 25.21 6.78
C ASP A 123 1.46 25.21 5.35
N PRO A 124 2.57 25.93 5.08
CA PRO A 124 3.18 25.99 3.76
C PRO A 124 3.84 24.67 3.32
N SER A 125 4.07 23.74 4.24
CA SER A 125 4.65 22.44 3.96
C SER A 125 3.58 21.46 3.45
N PRO A 126 3.75 20.87 2.25
CA PRO A 126 2.82 19.83 1.76
C PRO A 126 2.87 18.55 2.60
N TYR A 127 3.88 18.39 3.46
CA TYR A 127 4.01 17.23 4.36
C TYR A 127 3.25 17.41 5.68
N SER A 128 2.74 18.60 5.97
CA SER A 128 1.96 18.91 7.17
C SER A 128 0.46 18.75 6.90
N ALA A 129 0.02 17.52 6.59
CA ALA A 129 -1.38 17.28 6.27
C ALA A 129 -2.29 17.63 7.46
N ALA A 130 -3.17 18.62 7.28
CA ALA A 130 -4.23 18.96 8.22
C ALA A 130 -5.34 17.90 8.21
N SER A 131 -5.52 17.21 7.09
CA SER A 131 -6.45 16.09 6.96
C SER A 131 -5.87 14.97 6.10
N SER A 132 -5.96 13.73 6.57
CA SER A 132 -5.60 12.55 5.77
C SER A 132 -6.66 12.18 4.72
N PHE A 133 -7.84 12.80 4.78
CA PHE A 133 -9.00 12.49 3.95
C PHE A 133 -9.35 13.58 2.94
N ALA A 134 -8.75 14.77 3.06
CA ALA A 134 -9.01 15.88 2.15
C ALA A 134 -7.84 16.07 1.18
N LEU A 135 -8.16 16.18 -0.10
CA LEU A 135 -7.22 16.58 -1.14
C LEU A 135 -7.02 18.09 -1.11
N HIS A 136 -5.78 18.54 -1.36
CA HIS A 136 -5.46 19.95 -1.34
C HIS A 136 -6.15 20.69 -2.51
N PRO A 137 -6.95 21.74 -2.25
CA PRO A 137 -7.75 22.40 -3.28
C PRO A 137 -6.92 23.12 -4.34
N SER A 138 -5.66 23.48 -4.05
CA SER A 138 -4.75 24.09 -5.04
C SER A 138 -4.49 23.22 -6.28
N TYR A 139 -4.65 21.89 -6.17
CA TYR A 139 -4.45 20.98 -7.29
C TYR A 139 -5.75 20.73 -8.09
N LEU A 140 -6.84 21.42 -7.79
CA LEU A 140 -8.08 21.39 -8.56
C LEU A 140 -7.88 22.07 -9.92
N ARG A 141 -8.47 21.53 -10.99
CA ARG A 141 -8.57 22.23 -12.28
C ARG A 141 -9.84 23.07 -12.33
N PRO A 142 -9.77 24.42 -12.27
CA PRO A 142 -10.97 25.25 -12.23
C PRO A 142 -11.86 25.08 -13.45
N SER A 143 -11.27 24.99 -14.66
CA SER A 143 -12.02 24.80 -15.91
C SER A 143 -12.83 23.50 -15.93
N ALA A 144 -12.32 22.43 -15.32
CA ALA A 144 -13.03 21.15 -15.22
C ALA A 144 -14.21 21.24 -14.25
N VAL A 145 -14.10 22.07 -13.20
CA VAL A 145 -15.22 22.35 -12.29
C VAL A 145 -16.29 23.17 -13.00
N CYS A 146 -15.91 24.23 -13.72
CA CYS A 146 -16.87 25.01 -14.50
C CYS A 146 -17.61 24.12 -15.51
N GLN A 147 -16.87 23.28 -16.24
CA GLN A 147 -17.45 22.33 -17.18
C GLN A 147 -18.44 21.37 -16.51
N TYR A 148 -18.08 20.80 -15.34
CA TYR A 148 -18.96 19.90 -14.61
C TYR A 148 -20.28 20.57 -14.21
N TYR A 149 -20.25 21.83 -13.75
CA TYR A 149 -21.47 22.55 -13.38
C TYR A 149 -22.31 22.94 -14.59
N ALA A 150 -21.68 23.32 -15.70
CA ALA A 150 -22.37 23.58 -16.96
C ALA A 150 -23.08 22.31 -17.46
N ASP A 151 -22.39 21.18 -17.49
CA ASP A 151 -22.95 19.90 -17.98
C ASP A 151 -24.06 19.37 -17.08
N LYS A 152 -23.89 19.48 -15.76
CA LYS A 152 -24.80 18.85 -14.79
C LYS A 152 -26.01 19.71 -14.45
N PHE A 153 -25.85 21.03 -14.46
CA PHE A 153 -26.87 21.96 -13.98
C PHE A 153 -27.24 23.06 -14.97
N GLY A 154 -26.57 23.14 -16.13
CA GLY A 154 -26.78 24.23 -17.09
C GLY A 154 -26.32 25.59 -16.55
N LEU A 155 -25.41 25.60 -15.56
CA LEU A 155 -24.93 26.82 -14.90
C LEU A 155 -23.57 27.25 -15.48
N ASP A 156 -23.48 28.46 -16.05
CA ASP A 156 -22.19 29.05 -16.42
C ASP A 156 -21.46 29.56 -15.18
N MET A 157 -20.41 28.85 -14.78
CA MET A 157 -19.49 29.23 -13.71
C MET A 157 -18.18 29.83 -14.24
N SER A 158 -18.05 30.02 -15.56
CA SER A 158 -16.86 30.61 -16.19
C SER A 158 -16.79 32.14 -16.04
N GLY A 159 -17.93 32.78 -15.78
CA GLY A 159 -18.07 34.23 -15.71
C GLY A 159 -18.00 34.92 -17.07
N GLN A 160 -18.08 34.17 -18.18
CA GLN A 160 -18.07 34.74 -19.53
C GLN A 160 -19.45 35.21 -20.00
N THR A 161 -20.54 34.64 -19.46
CA THR A 161 -21.91 35.06 -19.79
C THR A 161 -22.60 35.84 -18.67
N GLY A 162 -21.82 36.45 -17.76
CA GLY A 162 -22.32 37.29 -16.66
C GLY A 162 -22.93 38.60 -17.14
#